data_AF-A0A5S3YM41-F1
#
_entry.id   AF-A0A5S3YM41-F1
#
_cell.length_a   1.000
_cell.length_b   1.000
_cell.length_c   1.000
_cell.angle_alpha   90.00
_cell.angle_beta   90.00
_cell.angle_gamma   90.00
#
_symmetry.space_group_name_H-M   'P 1'
#
loop_
_entity.id
_entity.type
_entity.pdbx_description
1 polymer ?
#
loop_
_entity_poly.entity_id
_entity_poly.type
_entity_poly.pdbx_seq_one_letter_code
_entity_poly.pdbx_strand_id
1 'polypeptide(L)'
;NIEVHARSSFLQGLLLMELQDIPEYFLPWLDKLTLFSQVASEFSLSNLELALSYVVKEKNIDKLVIGVNKSKELEQVIQAYHNAHKVEHDQ
;
A
#
# COMPACT_ATOMS: atom_id res chain seq x y z
N ASN A 1 7.63 -12.64 -24.82
CA ASN A 1 7.57 -12.19 -23.42
C ASN A 1 6.19 -11.66 -23.13
N ILE A 2 5.58 -12.08 -22.01
CA ILE A 2 4.37 -11.48 -21.44
C ILE A 2 4.83 -10.82 -20.13
N GLU A 3 4.42 -9.56 -19.91
CA GLU A 3 4.67 -8.83 -18.65
C GLU A 3 3.32 -8.49 -17.99
N VAL A 4 3.30 -8.47 -16.67
CA VAL A 4 2.14 -8.09 -15.85
C VAL A 4 2.44 -6.77 -15.15
N HIS A 5 1.65 -5.76 -15.49
CA HIS A 5 1.76 -4.42 -14.90
C HIS A 5 0.56 -4.18 -13.99
N ALA A 6 0.79 -4.03 -12.69
CA ALA A 6 -0.26 -3.75 -11.73
C ALA A 6 -0.48 -2.24 -11.56
N ARG A 7 -1.74 -1.86 -11.35
CA ARG A 7 -2.17 -0.48 -11.07
C ARG A 7 -3.20 -0.46 -9.96
N SER A 8 -3.44 0.72 -9.40
CA SER A 8 -4.40 0.91 -8.30
C SER A 8 -4.09 0.05 -7.07
N SER A 9 -2.80 -0.20 -6.82
CA SER A 9 -2.31 -1.02 -5.69
C SER A 9 -2.72 -0.50 -4.31
N PHE A 10 -3.13 0.77 -4.23
CA PHE A 10 -3.61 1.41 -3.00
C PHE A 10 -5.13 1.57 -2.95
N LEU A 11 -5.87 0.94 -3.87
CA LEU A 11 -7.32 1.10 -4.03
C LEU A 11 -7.72 2.58 -4.15
N GLN A 12 -7.08 3.29 -5.09
CA GLN A 12 -7.25 4.74 -5.28
C GLN A 12 -6.92 5.59 -4.04
N GLY A 13 -6.08 5.06 -3.15
CA GLY A 13 -5.67 5.75 -1.92
C GLY A 13 -6.41 5.28 -0.68
N LEU A 14 -7.48 4.48 -0.79
CA LEU A 14 -8.30 4.02 0.34
C LEU A 14 -7.48 3.36 1.46
N LEU A 15 -6.47 2.56 1.12
CA LEU A 15 -5.59 1.92 2.13
C LEU A 15 -4.71 2.92 2.90
N LEU A 16 -4.53 4.11 2.36
CA LEU A 16 -3.65 5.16 2.89
C LEU A 16 -4.43 6.30 3.55
N MET A 17 -5.77 6.27 3.48
CA MET A 17 -6.62 7.30 4.10
C MET A 17 -6.65 7.13 5.62
N GLU A 18 -6.72 8.25 6.32
CA GLU A 18 -7.05 8.25 7.73
C GLU A 18 -8.48 7.71 7.92
N LEU A 19 -8.73 6.98 9.02
CA LEU A 19 -10.00 6.28 9.22
C LEU A 19 -11.21 7.24 9.25
N GLN A 20 -11.02 8.45 9.75
CA GLN A 20 -12.05 9.49 9.78
C GLN A 20 -12.40 10.09 8.40
N ASP A 21 -11.52 9.91 7.40
CA ASP A 21 -11.70 10.46 6.06
C ASP A 21 -12.27 9.42 5.08
N ILE A 22 -12.56 8.20 5.56
CA ILE A 22 -13.12 7.11 4.74
C ILE A 22 -14.56 7.47 4.31
N PRO A 23 -14.87 7.46 3.00
CA PRO A 23 -16.22 7.71 2.51
C PRO A 23 -17.25 6.73 3.05
N GLU A 24 -18.49 7.19 3.26
CA GLU A 24 -19.60 6.37 3.80
C GLU A 24 -19.81 5.05 3.02
N TYR A 25 -19.61 5.10 1.70
CA TYR A 25 -19.67 3.92 0.83
C TYR A 25 -18.77 2.77 1.32
N PHE A 26 -17.63 3.08 1.94
CA PHE A 26 -16.65 2.10 2.39
C PHE A 26 -16.80 1.68 3.87
N LEU A 27 -17.76 2.22 4.62
CA LEU A 27 -18.00 1.84 6.01
C LEU A 27 -18.23 0.33 6.23
N PRO A 28 -18.86 -0.44 5.32
CA PRO A 28 -18.96 -1.89 5.46
C PRO A 28 -17.62 -2.63 5.56
N TRP A 29 -16.51 -1.99 5.19
CA TRP A 29 -15.15 -2.55 5.28
C TRP A 29 -14.27 -1.83 6.31
N LEU A 30 -14.83 -0.94 7.13
CA LEU A 30 -14.07 -0.15 8.10
C LEU A 30 -13.25 -1.03 9.05
N ASP A 31 -13.80 -2.16 9.50
CA ASP A 31 -13.08 -3.11 10.37
C ASP A 31 -11.84 -3.68 9.68
N LYS A 32 -11.91 -3.95 8.37
CA LYS A 32 -10.77 -4.47 7.59
C LYS A 32 -9.72 -3.39 7.35
N LEU A 33 -10.14 -2.16 7.09
CA LEU A 33 -9.24 -1.01 6.90
C LEU A 33 -8.55 -0.66 8.22
N THR A 34 -9.28 -0.76 9.33
CA THR A 34 -8.72 -0.60 10.68
C THR A 34 -7.71 -1.70 10.99
N LEU A 35 -8.05 -2.96 10.71
CA LEU A 35 -7.12 -4.09 10.86
C LEU A 35 -5.86 -3.91 10.01
N PHE A 36 -5.99 -3.44 8.77
CA PHE A 36 -4.84 -3.16 7.91
C PHE A 36 -3.89 -2.13 8.54
N SER A 37 -4.45 -1.05 9.10
CA SER A 37 -3.69 -0.02 9.82
C SER A 37 -3.03 -0.56 11.08
N GLN A 38 -3.73 -1.42 11.83
CA GLN A 38 -3.19 -2.09 13.01
C GLN A 38 -2.01 -2.99 12.65
N VAL A 39 -2.14 -3.82 11.61
CA VAL A 39 -1.04 -4.68 11.12
C VAL A 39 0.16 -3.81 10.71
N ALA A 40 -0.05 -2.70 10.01
CA ALA A 40 1.04 -1.80 9.66
C ALA A 40 1.77 -1.31 10.93
N SER A 41 1.02 -0.88 11.95
CA SER A 41 1.57 -0.45 13.23
C SER A 41 2.29 -1.56 13.98
N GLU A 42 1.79 -2.80 13.97
CA GLU A 42 2.41 -3.96 14.62
C GLU A 42 3.82 -4.21 14.06
N PHE A 43 3.99 -4.05 12.74
CA PHE A 43 5.30 -4.17 12.09
C PHE A 43 6.11 -2.87 12.08
N SER A 44 5.67 -1.82 12.78
CA SER A 44 6.30 -0.49 12.76
C SER A 44 6.44 0.11 11.35
N LEU A 45 5.46 -0.17 10.49
CA LEU A 45 5.37 0.31 9.12
C LEU A 45 4.26 1.34 8.98
N SER A 46 4.39 2.22 7.99
CA SER A 46 3.25 2.97 7.48
C SER A 46 2.34 2.08 6.61
N ASN A 47 1.07 2.47 6.45
CA ASN A 47 0.15 1.81 5.54
C ASN A 47 0.68 1.73 4.10
N LEU A 48 1.43 2.76 3.67
CA LEU A 48 2.08 2.80 2.37
C LEU A 48 3.17 1.73 2.25
N GLU A 49 4.02 1.59 3.26
CA GLU A 49 5.07 0.58 3.30
C GLU A 49 4.48 -0.83 3.35
N LEU A 50 3.45 -1.06 4.17
CA LEU A 50 2.76 -2.34 4.22
C LEU A 50 2.16 -2.71 2.85
N ALA A 51 1.39 -1.80 2.25
CA ALA A 51 0.78 -2.03 0.93
C ALA A 51 1.82 -2.32 -0.15
N LEU A 52 2.92 -1.56 -0.18
CA LEU A 52 4.01 -1.78 -1.13
C LEU A 52 4.74 -3.10 -0.87
N SER A 53 5.03 -3.44 0.39
CA SER A 53 5.73 -4.68 0.74
C SER A 53 5.01 -5.93 0.25
N TYR A 54 3.68 -5.93 0.29
CA TYR A 54 2.88 -7.01 -0.28
C TYR A 54 3.09 -7.11 -1.81
N VAL A 55 2.87 -6.00 -2.52
CA VAL A 55 2.84 -6.01 -3.99
C VAL A 55 4.23 -6.19 -4.60
N VAL A 56 5.28 -5.65 -3.96
CA VAL A 56 6.67 -5.77 -4.41
C VAL A 56 7.19 -7.21 -4.31
N LYS A 57 6.66 -8.01 -3.36
CA LYS A 57 7.03 -9.41 -3.19
C LYS A 57 6.27 -10.37 -4.11
N GLU A 58 5.23 -9.89 -4.80
CA GLU A 58 4.48 -10.69 -5.76
C GLU A 58 5.30 -10.93 -7.03
N LYS A 59 5.81 -12.16 -7.18
CA LYS A 59 6.72 -12.54 -8.27
C LYS A 59 6.09 -12.44 -9.65
N ASN A 60 4.75 -12.45 -9.73
CA ASN A 60 4.04 -12.34 -10.98
C ASN A 60 3.80 -10.90 -11.42
N ILE A 61 4.28 -9.89 -10.69
CA ILE A 61 4.16 -8.48 -11.07
C ILE A 61 5.52 -7.95 -11.52
N ASP A 62 5.63 -7.58 -12.80
CA ASP A 62 6.87 -7.03 -13.37
C ASP A 62 7.03 -5.54 -13.10
N LYS A 63 5.91 -4.80 -13.11
CA LYS A 63 5.89 -3.33 -12.94
C LYS A 63 4.69 -2.85 -12.13
N LEU A 64 4.90 -1.76 -11.42
CA LEU A 64 3.87 -1.03 -10.69
C LEU A 64 3.66 0.36 -11.28
N VAL A 65 2.41 0.67 -11.63
CA VAL A 65 1.99 2.01 -12.03
C VAL A 65 1.45 2.74 -10.80
N ILE A 66 2.16 3.81 -10.40
CA ILE A 66 1.83 4.63 -9.24
C ILE A 66 1.17 5.92 -9.72
N GLY A 67 -0.03 6.21 -9.18
CA GLY A 67 -0.69 7.50 -9.31
C GLY A 67 -0.48 8.33 -8.05
N VAL A 68 -0.12 9.60 -8.22
CA VAL A 68 0.06 10.58 -7.14
C VAL A 68 -0.59 11.90 -7.52
N ASN A 69 -1.01 12.67 -6.52
CA ASN A 69 -1.58 14.01 -6.70
C ASN A 69 -0.51 15.11 -6.64
N LYS A 70 0.62 14.87 -5.97
CA LYS A 70 1.70 15.84 -5.74
C LYS A 70 3.07 15.17 -5.78
N SER A 71 4.11 15.92 -6.13
CA SER A 71 5.49 15.40 -6.21
C SER A 71 5.99 14.78 -4.90
N LYS A 72 5.61 15.36 -3.76
CA LYS A 72 5.97 14.84 -2.42
C LYS A 72 5.46 13.42 -2.18
N GLU A 73 4.28 13.08 -2.69
CA GLU A 73 3.74 11.72 -2.57
C GLU A 73 4.56 10.73 -3.39
N LEU A 74 5.09 11.15 -4.55
CA LEU A 74 6.01 10.31 -5.34
C LEU A 74 7.30 10.04 -4.58
N GLU A 75 7.88 11.06 -3.94
CA GLU A 75 9.07 10.91 -3.10
C GLU A 75 8.82 9.93 -1.94
N GLN A 76 7.66 10.03 -1.29
CA GLN A 76 7.24 9.10 -0.24
C GLN A 76 7.09 7.68 -0.75
N VAL A 77 6.46 7.48 -1.92
CA VAL A 77 6.31 6.14 -2.54
C VAL A 77 7.66 5.54 -2.90
N ILE A 78 8.59 6.33 -3.45
CA ILE A 78 9.94 5.86 -3.77
C ILE A 78 10.67 5.42 -2.49
N GLN A 79 10.61 6.22 -1.43
CA GLN A 79 11.23 5.87 -0.16
C GLN A 79 10.62 4.60 0.46
N ALA A 80 9.28 4.50 0.46
CA ALA A 80 8.57 3.34 0.96
C ALA A 80 8.85 2.08 0.12
N TYR A 81 9.00 2.22 -1.20
CA TYR A 81 9.40 1.12 -2.08
C TYR A 81 10.79 0.56 -1.70
N HIS A 82 11.75 1.43 -1.39
CA HIS A 82 13.07 0.98 -0.91
C HIS A 82 13.02 0.30 0.46
N ASN A 83 12.10 0.70 1.34
CA ASN A 83 11.90 0.09 2.64
C ASN A 83 11.16 -1.26 2.54
N ALA A 84 10.20 -1.37 1.63
CA ALA A 84 9.37 -2.56 1.40
C ALA A 84 10.18 -3.82 1.08
N HIS A 85 11.33 -3.67 0.40
CA HIS A 85 12.26 -4.79 0.13
C HIS A 85 12.96 -5.34 1.38
N LYS A 86 12.97 -4.59 2.48
CA LYS A 86 13.64 -4.96 3.74
C LYS A 86 12.68 -5.56 4.77
N VAL A 87 11.37 -5.49 4.52
CA VAL A 87 10.37 -6.06 5.43
C VAL A 87 10.46 -7.57 5.33
N GLU A 88 10.83 -8.25 6.42
CA GLU A 88 10.76 -9.71 6.50
C GLU A 88 9.30 -10.12 6.71
N HIS A 89 8.85 -11.21 6.07
CA HIS A 89 7.60 -11.85 6.49
C HIS A 89 7.98 -12.85 7.57
N ASP A 90 7.41 -12.72 8.76
CA ASP A 90 7.32 -13.86 9.67
C ASP A 90 6.61 -14.99 8.91
N GLN A 91 7.32 -16.12 8.76
CA GLN A 91 6.77 -17.36 8.20
C GLN A 91 5.86 -18.06 9.20
#